data_AF-A0A1E3H3V6-F1
#
_entry.id   AF-A0A1E3H3V6-F1
#
_cell.length_a   1.000
_cell.length_b   1.000
_cell.length_c   1.000
_cell.angle_alpha   90.00
_cell.angle_beta   90.00
_cell.angle_gamma   90.00
#
_symmetry.space_group_name_H-M   'P 1'
#
loop_
_entity.id
_entity.type
_entity.pdbx_description
1 polymer ?
#
loop_
_entity_poly.entity_id
_entity_poly.type
_entity_poly.pdbx_seq_one_letter_code
_entity_poly.pdbx_strand_id
1 'polypeptide(L)'
;MRTSLRSMLASTGVALAIAAVTTVSAGAAGLRAERCPDVTRPAMICSADDADCVERDVIDIDRYWLQVSQCLRSIRTVWSRGGAEAEITAGSKDLGAVSDLMRTQIRFELGKDNVRITDETGEERKDLIAGLFEPGSASSPVPFSIFVKNDLGQPYNGMGQGGMAQVVFSIAARAEGSSYPESQTDAAAYRAIANAIIRPVLTPVAEGGLASTETCDNGASCTWYHSVTRRDRAPDKGATLNQMLHVLRDLGLIADLHEKMGWTPQFDYDGAITAGLKQLFLGTGHKAVGLEPTLEDFESEPGLGSTWAYYGFSAARQPGKGGYFLRNEEKNCNYHFHVLNLMRAILARQEKRGITSVPASTVYACEGPLAEFYDMARVAARSKDGSARSLPQPAGIKTPLSCSAKALSQFKQLRRFYGQRLKQC
;
A
#
# COMPACT_ATOMS: atom_id res chain seq x y z
N MET A 1 84.33 -20.72 23.41
CA MET A 1 84.10 -21.11 24.83
C MET A 1 82.61 -21.19 25.09
N ARG A 2 82.14 -22.35 25.57
CA ARG A 2 80.88 -22.66 26.27
C ARG A 2 79.53 -22.55 25.52
N THR A 3 79.19 -23.69 24.92
CA THR A 3 77.94 -24.47 25.11
C THR A 3 76.85 -23.91 26.05
N SER A 4 75.59 -23.94 25.59
CA SER A 4 74.52 -24.67 26.30
C SER A 4 73.32 -24.96 25.41
N LEU A 5 73.12 -26.24 25.11
CA LEU A 5 71.84 -26.88 24.81
C LEU A 5 70.93 -26.83 26.05
N ARG A 6 69.61 -26.75 25.82
CA ARG A 6 68.52 -27.54 26.46
C ARG A 6 67.19 -27.04 25.85
N SER A 7 66.65 -27.70 24.83
CA SER A 7 65.72 -28.84 24.94
C SER A 7 64.49 -28.55 25.82
N MET A 8 63.32 -28.36 25.20
CA MET A 8 62.14 -29.17 25.55
C MET A 8 61.11 -29.14 24.42
N LEU A 9 60.86 -30.35 23.91
CA LEU A 9 59.74 -30.72 23.06
C LEU A 9 58.43 -30.52 23.81
N ALA A 10 57.43 -29.96 23.15
CA ALA A 10 56.03 -30.29 23.39
C ALA A 10 55.31 -30.24 22.04
N SER A 11 55.37 -31.38 21.37
CA SER A 11 54.48 -31.81 20.30
C SER A 11 53.04 -31.89 20.81
N THR A 12 52.14 -31.11 20.22
CA THR A 12 50.72 -31.46 20.16
C THR A 12 50.21 -31.07 18.78
N GLY A 13 49.91 -32.10 17.99
CA GLY A 13 49.49 -31.97 16.61
C GLY A 13 48.19 -31.20 16.49
N VAL A 14 48.18 -30.23 15.59
CA VAL A 14 46.94 -29.71 15.01
C VAL A 14 46.49 -30.78 14.02
N ALA A 15 45.60 -31.66 14.50
CA ALA A 15 44.83 -32.53 13.63
C ALA A 15 43.98 -31.64 12.72
N LEU A 16 44.30 -31.68 11.42
CA LEU A 16 43.50 -31.09 10.37
C LEU A 16 42.17 -31.84 10.30
N ALA A 17 41.17 -31.38 11.05
CA ALA A 17 39.80 -31.85 10.90
C ALA A 17 39.27 -31.24 9.59
N ILE A 18 39.45 -31.97 8.49
CA ILE A 18 38.63 -31.80 7.29
C ILE A 18 37.21 -32.17 7.73
N ALA A 19 36.45 -31.16 8.15
CA ALA A 19 35.02 -31.28 8.27
C ALA A 19 34.51 -31.48 6.84
N ALA A 20 34.30 -32.75 6.46
CA ALA A 20 33.41 -33.08 5.37
C ALA A 20 32.06 -32.45 5.72
N VAL A 21 31.76 -31.32 5.09
CA VAL A 21 30.42 -30.75 5.05
C VAL A 21 29.59 -31.79 4.31
N THR A 22 28.96 -32.68 5.08
CA THR A 22 27.84 -33.45 4.59
C THR A 22 26.76 -32.44 4.25
N THR A 23 26.71 -32.06 2.97
CA THR A 23 25.51 -31.50 2.36
C THR A 23 24.43 -32.56 2.54
N VAL A 24 23.68 -32.44 3.63
CA VAL A 24 22.39 -33.09 3.74
C VAL A 24 21.57 -32.44 2.64
N SER A 25 21.47 -33.12 1.50
CA SER A 25 20.49 -32.86 0.46
C SER A 25 19.12 -33.14 1.06
N ALA A 26 18.65 -32.25 1.93
CA ALA A 26 17.24 -32.04 2.12
C ALA A 26 16.74 -31.69 0.71
N GLY A 27 16.03 -32.63 0.08
CA GLY A 27 15.40 -32.38 -1.22
C GLY A 27 14.71 -31.03 -1.12
N ALA A 28 15.04 -30.13 -2.05
CA ALA A 28 14.59 -28.74 -2.01
C ALA A 28 13.06 -28.73 -1.98
N ALA A 29 12.48 -28.65 -0.79
CA ALA A 29 11.07 -28.36 -0.64
C ALA A 29 10.93 -26.92 -1.14
N GLY A 30 10.35 -26.75 -2.33
CA GLY A 30 10.18 -25.44 -2.94
C GLY A 30 9.53 -24.46 -1.97
N LEU A 31 9.95 -23.20 -2.01
CA LEU A 31 9.55 -22.21 -1.04
C LEU A 31 8.07 -21.84 -1.24
N ARG A 32 7.30 -21.77 -0.16
CA ARG A 32 5.87 -21.43 -0.23
C ARG A 32 5.65 -19.92 -0.10
N ALA A 33 4.78 -19.38 -0.95
CA ALA A 33 4.29 -18.01 -0.83
C ALA A 33 3.08 -17.95 0.12
N GLU A 34 3.32 -17.66 1.41
CA GLU A 34 2.33 -17.81 2.50
C GLU A 34 0.96 -17.12 2.32
N ARG A 35 0.88 -16.03 1.54
CA ARG A 35 -0.40 -15.31 1.31
C ARG A 35 -1.00 -15.56 -0.06
N CYS A 36 -0.43 -16.46 -0.84
CA CYS A 36 -1.04 -16.94 -2.07
C CYS A 36 -1.96 -18.12 -1.76
N PRO A 37 -3.11 -18.24 -2.43
CA PRO A 37 -3.89 -19.47 -2.41
C PRO A 37 -3.04 -20.67 -2.88
N ASP A 38 -3.31 -21.86 -2.33
CA ASP A 38 -2.72 -23.12 -2.84
C ASP A 38 -3.45 -23.65 -4.09
N VAL A 39 -4.32 -22.82 -4.70
CA VAL A 39 -5.11 -23.18 -5.87
C VAL A 39 -4.40 -22.66 -7.10
N THR A 40 -4.11 -23.56 -8.02
CA THR A 40 -3.47 -23.26 -9.31
C THR A 40 -4.40 -23.64 -10.46
N ARG A 41 -4.29 -22.95 -11.59
CA ARG A 41 -4.93 -23.38 -12.83
C ARG A 41 -4.00 -23.19 -14.03
N PRO A 42 -4.15 -23.99 -15.09
CA PRO A 42 -3.49 -23.70 -16.35
C PRO A 42 -4.03 -22.39 -16.93
N ALA A 43 -3.13 -21.59 -17.50
CA ALA A 43 -3.45 -20.39 -18.26
C ALA A 43 -2.56 -20.31 -19.50
N MET A 44 -3.15 -19.92 -20.63
CA MET A 44 -2.39 -19.61 -21.83
C MET A 44 -1.72 -18.24 -21.67
N ILE A 45 -0.41 -18.21 -21.86
CA ILE A 45 0.40 -16.99 -21.83
C ILE A 45 1.00 -16.80 -23.22
N CYS A 46 0.55 -15.77 -23.93
CA CYS A 46 0.89 -15.50 -25.32
C CYS A 46 1.90 -14.37 -25.46
N SER A 47 2.81 -14.49 -26.43
CA SER A 47 3.71 -13.43 -26.94
C SER A 47 2.93 -12.20 -27.46
N ALA A 48 3.64 -11.12 -27.79
CA ALA A 48 3.03 -9.85 -28.19
C ALA A 48 2.17 -9.92 -29.46
N ASP A 49 2.48 -10.87 -30.33
CA ASP A 49 1.83 -11.12 -31.62
C ASP A 49 0.90 -12.34 -31.59
N ASP A 50 0.64 -12.90 -30.40
CA ASP A 50 -0.08 -14.16 -30.19
C ASP A 50 0.49 -15.35 -30.99
N ALA A 51 1.72 -15.24 -31.53
CA ALA A 51 2.35 -16.30 -32.31
C ALA A 51 2.78 -17.48 -31.43
N ASP A 52 3.22 -17.18 -30.20
CA ASP A 52 3.72 -18.16 -29.24
C ASP A 52 2.91 -18.11 -27.94
N CYS A 53 1.90 -18.98 -27.84
CA CYS A 53 1.13 -19.18 -26.61
C CYS A 53 1.55 -20.48 -25.91
N VAL A 54 1.99 -20.36 -24.66
CA VAL A 54 2.40 -21.51 -23.84
C VAL A 54 1.45 -21.63 -22.65
N GLU A 55 0.97 -22.86 -22.39
CA GLU A 55 0.22 -23.15 -21.17
C GLU A 55 1.18 -23.16 -19.97
N ARG A 56 0.87 -22.36 -18.95
CA ARG A 56 1.62 -22.28 -17.69
C ARG A 56 0.66 -22.40 -16.52
N ASP A 57 1.10 -23.04 -15.45
CA ASP A 57 0.36 -23.03 -14.19
C ASP A 57 0.50 -21.65 -13.52
N VAL A 58 -0.63 -21.06 -13.16
CA VAL A 58 -0.71 -19.79 -12.43
C VAL A 58 -1.47 -19.96 -11.13
N ILE A 59 -1.22 -19.08 -10.17
CA ILE A 59 -1.97 -19.04 -8.92
C ILE A 59 -3.33 -18.41 -9.20
N ASP A 60 -4.40 -19.13 -8.89
CA ASP A 60 -5.76 -18.64 -9.09
C ASP A 60 -6.20 -17.76 -7.92
N ILE A 61 -6.15 -16.45 -8.15
CA ILE A 61 -6.50 -15.44 -7.15
C ILE A 61 -7.91 -14.94 -7.44
N ASP A 62 -8.85 -15.35 -6.60
CA ASP A 62 -10.25 -14.97 -6.72
C ASP A 62 -10.46 -13.54 -6.20
N ARG A 63 -10.54 -12.61 -7.16
CA ARG A 63 -10.97 -11.19 -7.05
C ARG A 63 -9.96 -10.18 -6.46
N TYR A 64 -10.01 -9.00 -7.10
CA TYR A 64 -9.53 -7.67 -6.70
C TYR A 64 -8.01 -7.52 -6.43
N TRP A 65 -7.44 -6.41 -6.93
CA TRP A 65 -6.00 -6.15 -6.87
C TRP A 65 -5.40 -6.12 -5.46
N LEU A 66 -6.19 -5.92 -4.41
CA LEU A 66 -5.68 -6.04 -3.04
C LEU A 66 -5.14 -7.46 -2.77
N GLN A 67 -5.87 -8.52 -3.12
CA GLN A 67 -5.42 -9.90 -2.88
C GLN A 67 -4.25 -10.26 -3.78
N VAL A 68 -4.32 -9.85 -5.05
CA VAL A 68 -3.22 -9.98 -6.01
C VAL A 68 -1.94 -9.36 -5.44
N SER A 69 -2.01 -8.11 -4.97
CA SER A 69 -0.85 -7.42 -4.38
C SER A 69 -0.29 -8.14 -3.14
N GLN A 70 -1.14 -8.80 -2.33
CA GLN A 70 -0.70 -9.57 -1.16
C GLN A 70 -0.01 -10.87 -1.55
N CYS A 71 -0.51 -11.58 -2.56
CA CYS A 71 0.15 -12.76 -3.10
C CYS A 71 1.49 -12.37 -3.76
N LEU A 72 1.52 -11.38 -4.64
CA LEU A 72 2.76 -10.89 -5.27
C LEU A 72 3.81 -10.44 -4.23
N ARG A 73 3.40 -9.81 -3.11
CA ARG A 73 4.30 -9.51 -1.99
C ARG A 73 4.92 -10.76 -1.36
N SER A 74 4.18 -11.86 -1.30
CA SER A 74 4.67 -13.13 -0.74
C SER A 74 5.65 -13.79 -1.71
N ILE A 75 5.33 -13.82 -3.00
CA ILE A 75 6.25 -14.27 -4.06
C ILE A 75 7.55 -13.45 -4.03
N ARG A 76 7.46 -12.11 -3.96
CA ARG A 76 8.63 -11.22 -3.81
C ARG A 76 9.43 -11.53 -2.53
N THR A 77 8.77 -11.93 -1.45
CA THR A 77 9.44 -12.31 -0.19
C THR A 77 10.23 -13.59 -0.37
N VAL A 78 9.70 -14.56 -1.11
CA VAL A 78 10.44 -15.76 -1.52
C VAL A 78 11.65 -15.38 -2.38
N TRP A 79 11.46 -14.58 -3.43
CA TRP A 79 12.57 -14.04 -4.25
C TRP A 79 13.66 -13.43 -3.37
N SER A 80 13.25 -12.64 -2.38
CA SER A 80 14.18 -11.95 -1.48
C SER A 80 15.06 -12.89 -0.65
N ARG A 81 14.57 -14.10 -0.36
CA ARG A 81 15.26 -15.08 0.48
C ARG A 81 16.07 -16.08 -0.36
N GLY A 82 15.51 -16.53 -1.48
CA GLY A 82 16.06 -17.61 -2.29
C GLY A 82 16.75 -17.18 -3.58
N GLY A 83 16.62 -15.93 -4.02
CA GLY A 83 17.08 -15.48 -5.34
C GLY A 83 16.01 -15.63 -6.43
N ALA A 84 16.35 -15.24 -7.66
CA ALA A 84 15.43 -15.27 -8.81
C ALA A 84 15.07 -16.70 -9.23
N GLU A 85 16.05 -17.61 -9.16
CA GLU A 85 15.93 -19.02 -9.52
C GLU A 85 15.35 -19.91 -8.41
N ALA A 86 14.93 -19.32 -7.28
CA ALA A 86 14.31 -20.13 -6.24
C ALA A 86 12.98 -20.69 -6.74
N GLU A 87 12.76 -21.99 -6.51
CA GLU A 87 11.53 -22.65 -6.90
C GLU A 87 10.40 -22.33 -5.92
N ILE A 88 9.22 -22.01 -6.45
CA ILE A 88 7.99 -21.81 -5.67
C ILE A 88 7.06 -23.00 -5.85
N THR A 89 6.41 -23.39 -4.77
CA THR A 89 5.31 -24.36 -4.80
C THR A 89 3.97 -23.74 -4.39
N ALA A 90 2.89 -24.28 -4.94
CA ALA A 90 1.51 -24.07 -4.49
C ALA A 90 0.83 -25.43 -4.33
N GLY A 91 0.54 -25.81 -3.07
CA GLY A 91 0.15 -27.18 -2.76
C GLY A 91 1.26 -28.18 -3.12
N SER A 92 0.96 -29.14 -3.98
CA SER A 92 1.94 -30.13 -4.48
C SER A 92 2.54 -29.78 -5.84
N LYS A 93 2.16 -28.65 -6.43
CA LYS A 93 2.65 -28.23 -7.75
C LYS A 93 3.89 -27.35 -7.62
N ASP A 94 4.89 -27.66 -8.43
CA ASP A 94 6.02 -26.78 -8.71
C ASP A 94 5.59 -25.75 -9.76
N LEU A 95 5.81 -24.48 -9.45
CA LEU A 95 5.49 -23.35 -10.31
C LEU A 95 6.74 -22.77 -11.00
N GLY A 96 7.91 -23.39 -10.78
CA GLY A 96 9.18 -22.98 -11.34
C GLY A 96 9.85 -21.83 -10.59
N ALA A 97 10.82 -21.20 -11.27
CA ALA A 97 11.59 -20.08 -10.74
C ALA A 97 10.69 -18.88 -10.38
N VAL A 98 11.03 -18.18 -9.28
CA VAL A 98 10.26 -17.03 -8.80
C VAL A 98 10.20 -15.90 -9.80
N SER A 99 11.29 -15.62 -10.53
CA SER A 99 11.31 -14.59 -11.59
C SER A 99 10.28 -14.90 -12.68
N ASP A 100 10.28 -16.13 -13.18
CA ASP A 100 9.36 -16.60 -14.23
C ASP A 100 7.91 -16.62 -13.75
N LEU A 101 7.67 -17.13 -12.54
CA LEU A 101 6.33 -17.12 -11.94
C LEU A 101 5.83 -15.68 -11.75
N MET A 102 6.69 -14.75 -11.32
CA MET A 102 6.31 -13.35 -11.14
C MET A 102 5.88 -12.71 -12.47
N ARG A 103 6.69 -12.90 -13.52
CA ARG A 103 6.38 -12.43 -14.88
C ARG A 103 5.06 -13.00 -15.37
N THR A 104 4.91 -14.31 -15.25
CA THR A 104 3.73 -15.06 -15.66
C THR A 104 2.48 -14.61 -14.92
N GLN A 105 2.54 -14.51 -13.58
CA GLN A 105 1.41 -14.10 -12.75
C GLN A 105 0.98 -12.67 -13.06
N ILE A 106 1.93 -11.73 -13.24
CA ILE A 106 1.58 -10.35 -13.60
C ILE A 106 0.90 -10.29 -14.97
N ARG A 107 1.44 -10.97 -16.00
CA ARG A 107 0.80 -11.03 -17.33
C ARG A 107 -0.62 -11.59 -17.24
N PHE A 108 -0.79 -12.69 -16.53
CA PHE A 108 -2.10 -13.31 -16.32
C PHE A 108 -3.10 -12.37 -15.62
N GLU A 109 -2.69 -11.71 -14.52
CA GLU A 109 -3.57 -10.80 -13.78
C GLU A 109 -3.95 -9.56 -14.58
N LEU A 110 -3.04 -9.05 -15.42
CA LEU A 110 -3.32 -7.93 -16.34
C LEU A 110 -4.16 -8.35 -17.55
N GLY A 111 -4.08 -9.62 -17.95
CA GLY A 111 -4.87 -10.22 -19.01
C GLY A 111 -6.36 -10.31 -18.69
N LYS A 112 -6.74 -10.41 -17.41
CA LYS A 112 -8.14 -10.56 -16.97
C LYS A 112 -9.08 -9.49 -17.56
N ASP A 113 -10.30 -9.90 -17.91
CA ASP A 113 -11.29 -9.06 -18.59
C ASP A 113 -11.66 -7.79 -17.81
N ASN A 114 -11.56 -7.83 -16.47
CA ASN A 114 -11.87 -6.71 -15.60
C ASN A 114 -10.69 -5.74 -15.41
N VAL A 115 -9.57 -5.95 -16.09
CA VAL A 115 -8.46 -4.99 -16.17
C VAL A 115 -8.50 -4.34 -17.55
N ARG A 116 -8.47 -3.01 -17.58
CA ARG A 116 -8.35 -2.23 -18.82
C ARG A 116 -6.93 -1.67 -18.93
N ILE A 117 -6.39 -1.72 -20.13
CA ILE A 117 -5.04 -1.25 -20.47
C ILE A 117 -5.21 -0.31 -21.65
N THR A 118 -4.75 0.93 -21.54
CA THR A 118 -4.91 1.91 -22.62
C THR A 118 -3.58 2.48 -23.07
N ASP A 119 -3.55 2.92 -24.33
CA ASP A 119 -2.51 3.82 -24.83
C ASP A 119 -2.82 5.28 -24.47
N GLU A 120 -2.00 6.20 -25.00
CA GLU A 120 -2.09 7.64 -24.78
C GLU A 120 -3.36 8.28 -25.39
N THR A 121 -3.99 7.62 -26.36
CA THR A 121 -5.24 8.08 -26.97
C THR A 121 -6.46 7.62 -26.18
N GLY A 122 -6.29 6.67 -25.26
CA GLY A 122 -7.35 6.07 -24.45
C GLY A 122 -7.96 4.80 -25.06
N GLU A 123 -7.45 4.35 -26.21
CA GLU A 123 -7.85 3.09 -26.85
C GLU A 123 -7.41 1.90 -25.99
N GLU A 124 -8.26 0.88 -25.88
CA GLU A 124 -7.93 -0.34 -25.13
C GLU A 124 -6.97 -1.24 -25.93
N ARG A 125 -5.80 -1.53 -25.35
CA ARG A 125 -4.68 -2.20 -26.03
C ARG A 125 -4.02 -3.22 -25.11
N LYS A 126 -4.59 -4.43 -25.07
CA LYS A 126 -4.11 -5.55 -24.23
C LYS A 126 -2.76 -6.11 -24.67
N ASP A 127 -2.45 -5.97 -25.95
CA ASP A 127 -1.20 -6.39 -26.60
C ASP A 127 0.03 -5.64 -26.05
N LEU A 128 -0.15 -4.45 -25.47
CA LEU A 128 0.94 -3.63 -24.91
C LEU A 128 1.68 -4.29 -23.73
N ILE A 129 1.15 -5.34 -23.10
CA ILE A 129 1.83 -5.99 -21.97
C ILE A 129 2.83 -7.03 -22.43
N ALA A 130 2.46 -7.84 -23.41
CA ALA A 130 3.28 -8.96 -23.83
C ALA A 130 4.61 -8.49 -24.44
N GLY A 131 4.59 -7.39 -25.21
CA GLY A 131 5.80 -6.81 -25.82
C GLY A 131 6.77 -6.12 -24.86
N LEU A 132 6.42 -5.93 -23.58
CA LEU A 132 7.31 -5.27 -22.60
C LEU A 132 8.42 -6.20 -22.09
N PHE A 133 8.12 -7.50 -22.00
CA PHE A 133 9.03 -8.50 -21.43
C PHE A 133 10.03 -9.07 -22.45
N GLU A 134 9.92 -8.68 -23.73
CA GLU A 134 10.76 -9.18 -24.80
C GLU A 134 12.10 -8.41 -24.88
N PRO A 135 13.24 -9.10 -25.09
CA PRO A 135 14.54 -8.44 -25.29
C PRO A 135 14.51 -7.47 -26.47
N GLY A 136 15.03 -6.25 -26.29
CA GLY A 136 15.04 -5.22 -27.34
C GLY A 136 13.78 -4.36 -27.43
N SER A 137 12.83 -4.51 -26.49
CA SER A 137 11.58 -3.74 -26.39
C SER A 137 11.73 -2.24 -26.10
N ALA A 138 12.92 -1.66 -26.21
CA ALA A 138 13.16 -0.24 -25.94
C ALA A 138 12.32 0.70 -26.84
N SER A 139 11.83 0.21 -27.98
CA SER A 139 10.93 0.90 -28.88
C SER A 139 9.47 0.42 -28.82
N SER A 140 9.15 -0.55 -27.95
CA SER A 140 7.78 -1.05 -27.81
C SER A 140 6.89 0.04 -27.20
N PRO A 141 5.67 0.24 -27.73
CA PRO A 141 4.71 1.14 -27.11
C PRO A 141 4.43 0.68 -25.67
N VAL A 142 4.52 1.60 -24.72
CA VAL A 142 4.25 1.33 -23.30
C VAL A 142 2.79 1.62 -22.98
N PRO A 143 2.17 0.87 -22.05
CA PRO A 143 0.83 1.20 -21.59
C PRO A 143 0.84 2.59 -20.95
N PHE A 144 -0.13 3.43 -21.32
CA PHE A 144 -0.33 4.73 -20.70
C PHE A 144 -1.02 4.59 -19.35
N SER A 145 -2.07 3.77 -19.29
CA SER A 145 -2.91 3.56 -18.11
C SER A 145 -3.32 2.09 -17.97
N ILE A 146 -3.29 1.58 -16.74
CA ILE A 146 -3.76 0.22 -16.40
C ILE A 146 -4.65 0.33 -15.16
N PHE A 147 -5.87 -0.20 -15.20
CA PHE A 147 -6.76 -0.18 -14.04
C PHE A 147 -7.77 -1.32 -14.00
N VAL A 148 -8.21 -1.70 -12.81
CA VAL A 148 -9.41 -2.54 -12.66
C VAL A 148 -10.63 -1.68 -12.92
N LYS A 149 -11.47 -2.10 -13.88
CA LYS A 149 -12.74 -1.44 -14.18
C LYS A 149 -13.84 -1.85 -13.21
N ASN A 150 -14.65 -0.88 -12.82
CA ASN A 150 -15.94 -1.11 -12.17
C ASN A 150 -16.98 -1.54 -13.22
N ASP A 151 -18.24 -1.69 -12.82
CA ASP A 151 -19.31 -2.12 -13.73
C ASP A 151 -19.70 -1.02 -14.74
N LEU A 152 -19.15 0.19 -14.56
CA LEU A 152 -19.28 1.34 -15.47
C LEU A 152 -18.04 1.52 -16.39
N GLY A 153 -17.07 0.62 -16.34
CA GLY A 153 -15.86 0.72 -17.17
C GLY A 153 -14.79 1.71 -16.66
N GLN A 154 -14.92 2.23 -15.43
CA GLN A 154 -14.07 3.27 -14.83
C GLN A 154 -13.13 2.69 -13.75
N PRO A 155 -11.95 3.28 -13.50
CA PRO A 155 -11.15 2.94 -12.32
C PRO A 155 -11.94 3.31 -11.07
N TYR A 156 -11.87 2.52 -9.99
CA TYR A 156 -12.75 2.75 -8.83
C TYR A 156 -12.11 2.49 -7.46
N ASN A 157 -10.83 2.13 -7.44
CA ASN A 157 -10.18 1.65 -6.24
C ASN A 157 -8.77 2.21 -6.09
N GLY A 158 -8.65 3.44 -5.59
CA GLY A 158 -7.37 4.06 -5.31
C GLY A 158 -6.48 3.22 -4.42
N MET A 159 -7.02 2.61 -3.36
CA MET A 159 -6.24 1.78 -2.43
C MET A 159 -5.58 0.59 -3.12
N GLY A 160 -6.31 -0.18 -3.91
CA GLY A 160 -5.74 -1.34 -4.59
C GLY A 160 -4.89 -0.95 -5.81
N GLN A 161 -5.19 0.15 -6.51
CA GLN A 161 -4.32 0.68 -7.56
C GLN A 161 -2.96 1.12 -7.00
N GLY A 162 -2.97 1.96 -5.96
CA GLY A 162 -1.75 2.39 -5.28
C GLY A 162 -0.96 1.23 -4.68
N GLY A 163 -1.65 0.29 -4.03
CA GLY A 163 -1.03 -0.90 -3.46
C GLY A 163 -0.41 -1.82 -4.51
N MET A 164 -1.07 -2.00 -5.66
CA MET A 164 -0.56 -2.78 -6.78
C MET A 164 0.67 -2.11 -7.41
N ALA A 165 0.59 -0.81 -7.74
CA ALA A 165 1.73 -0.06 -8.29
C ALA A 165 2.95 -0.14 -7.37
N GLN A 166 2.77 0.10 -6.07
CA GLN A 166 3.83 0.01 -5.06
C GLN A 166 4.52 -1.37 -5.07
N VAL A 167 3.74 -2.44 -5.21
CA VAL A 167 4.28 -3.81 -5.26
C VAL A 167 5.04 -4.04 -6.56
N VAL A 168 4.49 -3.64 -7.70
CA VAL A 168 5.14 -3.81 -9.01
C VAL A 168 6.45 -3.00 -9.08
N PHE A 169 6.50 -1.77 -8.58
CA PHE A 169 7.76 -1.04 -8.45
C PHE A 169 8.78 -1.77 -7.56
N SER A 170 8.33 -2.36 -6.45
CA SER A 170 9.22 -3.14 -5.59
C SER A 170 9.77 -4.40 -6.28
N ILE A 171 8.99 -4.99 -7.20
CA ILE A 171 9.41 -6.11 -8.03
C ILE A 171 10.41 -5.64 -9.08
N ALA A 172 10.18 -4.47 -9.70
CA ALA A 172 11.13 -3.86 -10.62
C ALA A 172 12.51 -3.64 -9.98
N ALA A 173 12.53 -3.08 -8.76
CA ALA A 173 13.78 -2.88 -8.00
C ALA A 173 14.47 -4.22 -7.66
N ARG A 174 13.69 -5.28 -7.45
CA ARG A 174 14.22 -6.62 -7.18
C ARG A 174 14.81 -7.25 -8.45
N ALA A 175 14.14 -7.10 -9.59
CA ALA A 175 14.63 -7.55 -10.88
C ALA A 175 15.94 -6.84 -11.24
N GLU A 176 15.98 -5.51 -11.15
CA GLU A 176 17.17 -4.68 -11.46
C GLU A 176 18.39 -5.05 -10.61
N GLY A 177 18.18 -5.45 -9.36
CA GLY A 177 19.23 -5.92 -8.45
C GLY A 177 19.57 -7.41 -8.54
N SER A 178 19.02 -8.14 -9.51
CA SER A 178 19.28 -9.57 -9.72
C SER A 178 20.17 -9.79 -10.95
N SER A 179 20.75 -10.99 -11.07
CA SER A 179 21.73 -11.33 -12.13
C SER A 179 21.24 -12.37 -13.14
N TYR A 180 19.94 -12.64 -13.21
CA TYR A 180 19.37 -13.53 -14.22
C TYR A 180 19.30 -12.83 -15.59
N PRO A 181 19.31 -13.57 -16.72
CA PRO A 181 19.53 -12.99 -18.05
C PRO A 181 18.59 -11.84 -18.43
N GLU A 182 17.31 -11.92 -18.07
CA GLU A 182 16.27 -10.94 -18.42
C GLU A 182 16.04 -9.85 -17.36
N SER A 183 16.83 -9.84 -16.28
CA SER A 183 16.67 -8.95 -15.11
C SER A 183 16.43 -7.48 -15.45
N GLN A 184 17.20 -6.93 -16.39
CA GLN A 184 17.10 -5.53 -16.78
C GLN A 184 15.86 -5.23 -17.62
N THR A 185 15.51 -6.13 -18.54
CA THR A 185 14.29 -6.04 -19.36
C THR A 185 13.05 -6.13 -18.48
N ASP A 186 13.01 -7.11 -17.58
CA ASP A 186 11.93 -7.28 -16.61
C ASP A 186 11.80 -6.04 -15.71
N ALA A 187 12.92 -5.50 -15.20
CA ALA A 187 12.88 -4.28 -14.39
C ALA A 187 12.26 -3.10 -15.15
N ALA A 188 12.63 -2.90 -16.42
CA ALA A 188 12.06 -1.86 -17.25
C ALA A 188 10.55 -2.08 -17.50
N ALA A 189 10.15 -3.31 -17.84
CA ALA A 189 8.76 -3.71 -18.03
C ALA A 189 7.91 -3.46 -16.77
N TYR A 190 8.38 -3.91 -15.61
CA TYR A 190 7.70 -3.69 -14.34
C TYR A 190 7.60 -2.20 -13.97
N ARG A 191 8.62 -1.38 -14.25
CA ARG A 191 8.52 0.08 -14.06
C ARG A 191 7.44 0.69 -14.97
N ALA A 192 7.40 0.32 -16.24
CA ALA A 192 6.39 0.81 -17.18
C ALA A 192 4.97 0.43 -16.72
N ILE A 193 4.78 -0.83 -16.32
CA ILE A 193 3.50 -1.33 -15.77
C ILE A 193 3.13 -0.57 -14.50
N ALA A 194 4.04 -0.41 -13.54
CA ALA A 194 3.76 0.27 -12.28
C ALA A 194 3.39 1.75 -12.48
N ASN A 195 4.06 2.43 -13.40
CA ASN A 195 3.72 3.79 -13.81
C ASN A 195 2.31 3.89 -14.41
N ALA A 196 1.95 2.97 -15.30
CA ALA A 196 0.61 2.93 -15.89
C ALA A 196 -0.47 2.60 -14.85
N ILE A 197 -0.16 1.79 -13.83
CA ILE A 197 -1.08 1.47 -12.73
C ILE A 197 -1.29 2.65 -11.77
N ILE A 198 -0.24 3.41 -11.44
CA ILE A 198 -0.39 4.55 -10.51
C ILE A 198 -1.05 5.76 -11.18
N ARG A 199 -0.92 5.91 -12.50
CA ARG A 199 -1.47 7.05 -13.25
C ARG A 199 -2.94 7.34 -12.93
N PRO A 200 -3.89 6.38 -13.04
CA PRO A 200 -5.29 6.62 -12.68
C PRO A 200 -5.51 7.19 -11.28
N VAL A 201 -4.66 6.85 -10.31
CA VAL A 201 -4.76 7.37 -8.93
C VAL A 201 -4.51 8.88 -8.91
N LEU A 202 -3.56 9.34 -9.73
CA LEU A 202 -3.12 10.73 -9.79
C LEU A 202 -3.86 11.56 -10.84
N THR A 203 -4.52 10.91 -11.81
CA THR A 203 -5.32 11.55 -12.85
C THR A 203 -6.64 12.08 -12.27
N PRO A 204 -7.09 13.30 -12.68
CA PRO A 204 -8.39 13.84 -12.28
C PRO A 204 -9.57 12.90 -12.62
N VAL A 205 -10.60 12.86 -11.77
CA VAL A 205 -11.82 12.08 -12.04
C VAL A 205 -12.46 12.47 -13.38
N ALA A 206 -12.46 13.77 -13.72
CA ALA A 206 -13.01 14.27 -14.98
C ALA A 206 -12.28 13.72 -16.22
N GLU A 207 -11.02 13.31 -16.07
CA GLU A 207 -10.18 12.71 -17.11
C GLU A 207 -10.17 11.17 -17.03
N GLY A 208 -11.10 10.59 -16.26
CA GLY A 208 -11.20 9.14 -16.08
C GLY A 208 -10.25 8.57 -15.04
N GLY A 209 -9.75 9.38 -14.10
CA GLY A 209 -8.92 8.95 -12.97
C GLY A 209 -9.69 8.86 -11.64
N LEU A 210 -8.96 9.08 -10.54
CA LEU A 210 -9.42 8.90 -9.16
C LEU A 210 -9.10 10.10 -8.25
N ALA A 211 -8.48 11.17 -8.76
CA ALA A 211 -8.17 12.35 -7.98
C ALA A 211 -9.26 13.42 -8.14
N SER A 212 -9.89 13.82 -7.05
CA SER A 212 -10.70 15.05 -7.00
C SER A 212 -9.87 16.13 -6.36
N THR A 213 -9.55 17.17 -7.13
CA THR A 213 -8.71 18.28 -6.66
C THR A 213 -9.50 19.56 -6.60
N GLU A 214 -9.44 20.20 -5.44
CA GLU A 214 -10.05 21.49 -5.15
C GLU A 214 -9.04 22.46 -4.54
N THR A 215 -9.45 23.71 -4.36
CA THR A 215 -8.66 24.70 -3.64
C THR A 215 -9.11 24.70 -2.17
N CYS A 216 -8.18 24.45 -1.24
CA CYS A 216 -8.43 24.56 0.19
C CYS A 216 -8.78 26.01 0.57
N ASP A 217 -9.35 26.22 1.76
CA ASP A 217 -9.73 27.55 2.27
C ASP A 217 -8.56 28.56 2.30
N ASN A 218 -7.32 28.07 2.40
CA ASN A 218 -6.10 28.88 2.40
C ASN A 218 -5.47 29.11 1.01
N GLY A 219 -6.15 28.70 -0.07
CA GLY A 219 -5.66 28.84 -1.44
C GLY A 219 -4.72 27.74 -1.92
N ALA A 220 -4.37 26.76 -1.07
CA ALA A 220 -3.54 25.63 -1.48
C ALA A 220 -4.35 24.57 -2.26
N SER A 221 -3.67 23.68 -2.99
CA SER A 221 -4.31 22.51 -3.59
C SER A 221 -4.61 21.44 -2.53
N CYS A 222 -5.85 20.96 -2.55
CA CYS A 222 -6.40 19.89 -1.74
C CYS A 222 -6.86 18.77 -2.68
N THR A 223 -6.45 17.53 -2.42
CA THR A 223 -6.82 16.38 -3.28
C THR A 223 -7.37 15.21 -2.47
N TRP A 224 -8.52 14.69 -2.86
CA TRP A 224 -9.02 13.41 -2.38
C TRP A 224 -8.79 12.31 -3.41
N TYR A 225 -8.20 11.19 -2.98
CA TYR A 225 -8.00 10.01 -3.82
C TYR A 225 -9.12 9.00 -3.59
N HIS A 226 -9.99 8.88 -4.59
CA HIS A 226 -11.19 8.07 -4.51
C HIS A 226 -10.93 6.58 -4.47
N SER A 227 -11.77 5.90 -3.70
CA SER A 227 -11.81 4.46 -3.65
C SER A 227 -13.19 4.04 -3.13
N VAL A 228 -13.94 3.36 -3.99
CA VAL A 228 -15.32 2.92 -3.72
C VAL A 228 -15.37 1.40 -3.57
N THR A 229 -16.10 0.94 -2.56
CA THR A 229 -16.27 -0.49 -2.27
C THR A 229 -17.33 -1.15 -3.16
N ARG A 230 -18.15 -0.35 -3.84
CA ARG A 230 -19.24 -0.79 -4.70
C ARG A 230 -18.86 -0.60 -6.18
N ARG A 231 -18.93 -1.68 -6.95
CA ARG A 231 -18.58 -1.70 -8.38
C ARG A 231 -19.62 -1.02 -9.27
N ASP A 232 -20.85 -0.86 -8.80
CA ASP A 232 -21.92 -0.20 -9.55
C ASP A 232 -21.93 1.33 -9.38
N ARG A 233 -20.87 1.90 -8.80
CA ARG A 233 -20.78 3.34 -8.52
C ARG A 233 -19.62 3.99 -9.26
N ALA A 234 -19.86 5.20 -9.72
CA ALA A 234 -18.79 6.07 -10.20
C ALA A 234 -17.83 6.43 -9.06
N PRO A 235 -16.55 6.73 -9.37
CA PRO A 235 -15.48 6.79 -8.36
C PRO A 235 -15.67 7.95 -7.40
N ASP A 236 -16.18 9.08 -7.89
CA ASP A 236 -16.52 10.27 -7.11
C ASP A 236 -17.71 10.08 -6.16
N LYS A 237 -18.44 8.97 -6.25
CA LYS A 237 -19.66 8.76 -5.44
C LYS A 237 -19.41 8.20 -4.06
N GLY A 238 -18.16 7.91 -3.71
CA GLY A 238 -17.81 7.47 -2.37
C GLY A 238 -16.44 7.97 -1.94
N ALA A 239 -16.35 8.30 -0.66
CA ALA A 239 -15.14 8.68 0.01
C ALA A 239 -14.93 7.73 1.20
N THR A 240 -13.78 7.09 1.28
CA THR A 240 -13.44 6.12 2.35
C THR A 240 -12.09 6.47 2.96
N LEU A 241 -12.05 6.92 4.22
CA LEU A 241 -10.85 7.48 4.86
C LEU A 241 -9.65 6.52 4.84
N ASN A 242 -9.85 5.26 5.25
CA ASN A 242 -8.75 4.30 5.30
C ASN A 242 -8.17 4.01 3.91
N GLN A 243 -8.99 4.05 2.86
CA GLN A 243 -8.55 3.81 1.49
C GLN A 243 -7.73 4.99 0.95
N MET A 244 -8.17 6.23 1.24
CA MET A 244 -7.40 7.46 0.99
C MET A 244 -6.03 7.40 1.69
N LEU A 245 -6.00 7.06 2.98
CA LEU A 245 -4.74 6.94 3.73
C LEU A 245 -3.81 5.85 3.17
N HIS A 246 -4.35 4.75 2.65
CA HIS A 246 -3.55 3.74 1.96
C HIS A 246 -2.90 4.29 0.69
N VAL A 247 -3.62 5.09 -0.09
CA VAL A 247 -3.04 5.78 -1.26
C VAL A 247 -1.86 6.65 -0.83
N LEU A 248 -2.04 7.53 0.18
CA LEU A 248 -0.95 8.41 0.65
C LEU A 248 0.27 7.62 1.14
N ARG A 249 0.04 6.53 1.89
CA ARG A 249 1.13 5.64 2.33
C ARG A 249 1.87 5.04 1.13
N ASP A 250 1.13 4.56 0.14
CA ASP A 250 1.69 3.86 -1.01
C ASP A 250 2.44 4.82 -1.93
N LEU A 251 1.94 6.05 -2.15
CA LEU A 251 2.69 7.12 -2.81
C LEU A 251 4.01 7.42 -2.09
N GLY A 252 3.99 7.52 -0.76
CA GLY A 252 5.22 7.72 0.02
C GLY A 252 6.21 6.55 -0.06
N LEU A 253 5.70 5.30 -0.13
CA LEU A 253 6.55 4.12 -0.35
C LEU A 253 7.17 4.13 -1.75
N ILE A 254 6.43 4.58 -2.76
CA ILE A 254 6.91 4.69 -4.14
C ILE A 254 7.99 5.79 -4.21
N ALA A 255 7.75 6.96 -3.63
CA ALA A 255 8.73 8.06 -3.59
C ALA A 255 10.05 7.64 -2.91
N ASP A 256 9.98 7.00 -1.74
CA ASP A 256 11.15 6.47 -1.04
C ASP A 256 11.92 5.44 -1.89
N LEU A 257 11.20 4.61 -2.66
CA LEU A 257 11.82 3.61 -3.52
C LEU A 257 12.50 4.25 -4.73
N HIS A 258 11.86 5.23 -5.38
CA HIS A 258 12.45 5.99 -6.48
C HIS A 258 13.76 6.66 -6.05
N GLU A 259 13.75 7.34 -4.90
CA GLU A 259 14.94 7.96 -4.33
C GLU A 259 16.04 6.93 -4.04
N LYS A 260 15.70 5.83 -3.36
CA LYS A 260 16.64 4.74 -3.06
C LYS A 260 17.30 4.16 -4.31
N MET A 261 16.52 3.99 -5.39
CA MET A 261 16.99 3.39 -6.62
C MET A 261 17.60 4.41 -7.60
N GLY A 262 17.55 5.71 -7.29
CA GLY A 262 17.99 6.78 -8.19
C GLY A 262 17.14 6.88 -9.47
N TRP A 263 15.88 6.45 -9.43
CA TRP A 263 14.98 6.51 -10.58
C TRP A 263 14.32 7.88 -10.69
N THR A 264 14.34 8.47 -11.88
CA THR A 264 13.56 9.67 -12.17
C THR A 264 12.06 9.38 -12.00
N PRO A 265 11.36 10.08 -11.10
CA PRO A 265 9.91 9.89 -10.93
C PRO A 265 9.16 10.44 -12.16
N GLN A 266 8.16 9.68 -12.63
CA GLN A 266 7.28 10.15 -13.72
C GLN A 266 6.21 11.13 -13.21
N PHE A 267 5.93 11.11 -11.91
CA PHE A 267 4.91 11.94 -11.28
C PHE A 267 5.48 12.63 -10.04
N ASP A 268 4.93 13.79 -9.70
CA ASP A 268 5.24 14.49 -8.45
C ASP A 268 4.53 13.80 -7.26
N TYR A 269 5.13 12.72 -6.76
CA TYR A 269 4.57 11.97 -5.63
C TYR A 269 4.51 12.79 -4.34
N ASP A 270 5.51 13.64 -4.09
CA ASP A 270 5.59 14.44 -2.87
C ASP A 270 4.54 15.58 -2.89
N GLY A 271 4.32 16.20 -4.05
CA GLY A 271 3.21 17.14 -4.28
C GLY A 271 1.84 16.48 -4.11
N ALA A 272 1.66 15.27 -4.65
CA ALA A 272 0.44 14.48 -4.50
C ALA A 272 0.15 14.14 -3.02
N ILE A 273 1.15 13.67 -2.27
CA ILE A 273 1.00 13.40 -0.82
C ILE A 273 0.66 14.68 -0.06
N THR A 274 1.31 15.79 -0.42
CA THR A 274 1.06 17.11 0.18
C THR A 274 -0.39 17.56 -0.04
N ALA A 275 -0.90 17.50 -1.27
CA ALA A 275 -2.27 17.86 -1.58
C ALA A 275 -3.29 16.96 -0.84
N GLY A 276 -2.98 15.67 -0.72
CA GLY A 276 -3.79 14.72 0.04
C GLY A 276 -3.82 14.99 1.55
N LEU A 277 -2.69 15.36 2.15
CA LEU A 277 -2.64 15.74 3.56
C LEU A 277 -3.35 17.07 3.80
N LYS A 278 -3.25 18.03 2.87
CA LYS A 278 -4.01 19.27 2.93
C LYS A 278 -5.52 19.02 2.86
N GLN A 279 -6.00 18.11 2.01
CA GLN A 279 -7.41 17.71 2.01
C GLN A 279 -7.88 17.23 3.40
N LEU A 280 -7.07 16.37 4.04
CA LEU A 280 -7.43 15.81 5.35
C LEU A 280 -7.49 16.84 6.48
N PHE A 281 -6.64 17.88 6.46
CA PHE A 281 -6.47 18.80 7.61
C PHE A 281 -6.91 20.24 7.35
N LEU A 282 -7.01 20.66 6.08
CA LEU A 282 -7.24 22.05 5.66
C LEU A 282 -8.35 22.19 4.62
N GLY A 283 -8.89 21.07 4.11
CA GLY A 283 -10.02 21.10 3.18
C GLY A 283 -11.25 21.75 3.82
N THR A 284 -12.17 22.25 2.99
CA THR A 284 -13.43 22.84 3.47
C THR A 284 -14.30 21.81 4.21
N GLY A 285 -14.15 20.53 3.83
CA GLY A 285 -14.87 19.39 4.39
C GLY A 285 -16.23 19.15 3.73
N HIS A 286 -16.87 18.06 4.11
CA HIS A 286 -18.11 17.56 3.51
C HIS A 286 -19.35 18.31 4.03
N LYS A 287 -19.35 19.65 3.89
CA LYS A 287 -20.43 20.55 4.35
C LYS A 287 -21.58 20.67 3.34
N ALA A 288 -21.39 20.20 2.11
CA ALA A 288 -22.39 20.20 1.04
C ALA A 288 -22.24 18.98 0.12
N VAL A 289 -23.29 18.67 -0.66
CA VAL A 289 -23.23 17.61 -1.67
C VAL A 289 -22.11 17.90 -2.67
N GLY A 290 -21.30 16.89 -2.95
CA GLY A 290 -20.22 16.96 -3.94
C GLY A 290 -18.89 17.50 -3.43
N LEU A 291 -18.78 17.88 -2.16
CA LEU A 291 -17.49 18.24 -1.56
C LEU A 291 -16.76 17.00 -1.05
N GLU A 292 -15.44 17.03 -1.07
CA GLU A 292 -14.62 15.95 -0.51
C GLU A 292 -14.45 16.11 1.00
N PRO A 293 -14.24 15.02 1.75
CA PRO A 293 -14.12 15.12 3.19
C PRO A 293 -12.75 15.55 3.66
N THR A 294 -12.74 15.99 4.90
CA THR A 294 -11.60 16.15 5.79
C THR A 294 -11.58 15.02 6.81
N LEU A 295 -10.57 15.00 7.68
CA LEU A 295 -10.53 14.07 8.82
C LEU A 295 -11.70 14.31 9.79
N GLU A 296 -12.08 15.57 10.01
CA GLU A 296 -13.19 15.98 10.90
C GLU A 296 -14.52 15.39 10.45
N ASP A 297 -14.77 15.28 9.14
CA ASP A 297 -16.03 14.70 8.61
C ASP A 297 -16.22 13.21 8.94
N PHE A 298 -15.16 12.51 9.33
CA PHE A 298 -15.24 11.13 9.78
C PHE A 298 -15.47 11.02 11.29
N GLU A 299 -15.40 12.13 12.02
CA GLU A 299 -15.79 12.24 13.42
C GLU A 299 -17.32 12.37 13.48
N SER A 300 -17.99 11.56 14.30
CA SER A 300 -19.45 11.65 14.45
C SER A 300 -19.82 12.55 15.62
N GLU A 301 -20.82 13.43 15.40
CA GLU A 301 -21.47 14.13 16.51
C GLU A 301 -22.12 13.11 17.48
N PRO A 302 -22.13 13.41 18.78
CA PRO A 302 -22.73 12.55 19.80
C PRO A 302 -24.27 12.52 19.71
N GLY A 303 -24.80 11.72 18.78
CA GLY A 303 -26.20 11.29 18.77
C GLY A 303 -26.48 10.16 19.77
N LEU A 304 -27.76 9.87 20.02
CA LEU A 304 -28.22 8.79 20.92
C LEU A 304 -27.97 7.34 20.39
N GLY A 305 -27.25 7.19 19.27
CA GLY A 305 -26.84 5.90 18.71
C GLY A 305 -25.40 5.52 19.09
N SER A 306 -24.98 4.31 18.72
CA SER A 306 -23.60 3.80 18.89
C SER A 306 -22.60 4.75 18.21
N THR A 307 -21.93 5.57 19.02
CA THR A 307 -20.94 6.58 18.63
C THR A 307 -19.68 5.92 18.09
N TRP A 308 -19.37 6.11 16.81
CA TRP A 308 -18.15 5.61 16.15
C TRP A 308 -17.78 6.54 14.96
N ALA A 309 -16.52 6.56 14.51
CA ALA A 309 -16.16 7.23 13.24
C ALA A 309 -16.75 6.48 12.04
N TYR A 310 -17.25 7.22 11.06
CA TYR A 310 -17.72 6.64 9.79
C TYR A 310 -16.52 6.11 9.00
N TYR A 311 -16.71 5.03 8.22
CA TYR A 311 -15.63 4.52 7.35
C TYR A 311 -15.64 5.15 5.97
N GLY A 312 -16.84 5.49 5.52
CA GLY A 312 -17.04 6.14 4.26
C GLY A 312 -18.45 6.69 4.16
N PHE A 313 -18.62 7.70 3.32
CA PHE A 313 -19.91 8.30 3.01
C PHE A 313 -20.09 8.38 1.50
N SER A 314 -21.31 8.72 1.07
CA SER A 314 -21.60 9.00 -0.33
C SER A 314 -21.45 10.49 -0.58
N ALA A 315 -20.42 10.90 -1.32
CA ALA A 315 -20.18 12.32 -1.61
C ALA A 315 -21.38 12.98 -2.35
N ALA A 316 -22.22 12.17 -3.01
CA ALA A 316 -23.45 12.61 -3.65
C ALA A 316 -24.65 12.84 -2.70
N ARG A 317 -24.49 12.73 -1.37
CA ARG A 317 -25.58 12.91 -0.39
C ARG A 317 -25.06 13.61 0.88
N GLN A 318 -25.75 14.68 1.29
CA GLN A 318 -25.51 15.38 2.56
C GLN A 318 -25.74 14.49 3.79
N PRO A 319 -25.21 14.84 4.99
CA PRO A 319 -25.30 14.00 6.17
C PRO A 319 -26.76 13.85 6.61
N GLY A 320 -27.22 12.61 6.48
CA GLY A 320 -28.56 12.15 6.84
C GLY A 320 -28.76 10.71 6.37
N LYS A 321 -28.17 10.33 5.23
CA LYS A 321 -28.08 8.95 4.74
C LYS A 321 -26.82 8.76 3.88
N GLY A 322 -25.80 8.05 4.36
CA GLY A 322 -24.65 7.75 3.49
C GLY A 322 -23.40 7.22 4.16
N GLY A 323 -23.16 7.56 5.44
CA GLY A 323 -22.10 6.99 6.25
C GLY A 323 -22.36 5.51 6.55
N TYR A 324 -21.37 4.63 6.48
CA TYR A 324 -21.51 3.26 7.01
C TYR A 324 -20.51 2.96 8.12
N PHE A 325 -21.01 2.22 9.11
CA PHE A 325 -20.23 1.51 10.10
C PHE A 325 -20.02 0.07 9.63
N LEU A 326 -18.92 -0.55 10.06
CA LEU A 326 -18.91 -2.00 10.09
C LEU A 326 -19.95 -2.37 11.15
N ARG A 327 -20.91 -3.23 10.83
CA ARG A 327 -22.00 -3.64 11.75
C ARG A 327 -21.50 -4.48 12.95
N ASN A 328 -20.24 -4.29 13.34
CA ASN A 328 -19.50 -5.01 14.36
C ASN A 328 -18.58 -4.00 15.08
N GLU A 329 -18.84 -3.76 16.36
CA GLU A 329 -18.17 -2.75 17.17
C GLU A 329 -16.67 -3.02 17.37
N GLU A 330 -16.28 -4.29 17.51
CA GLU A 330 -14.86 -4.68 17.60
C GLU A 330 -14.10 -4.38 16.31
N LYS A 331 -14.71 -4.67 15.15
CA LYS A 331 -14.13 -4.31 13.86
C LYS A 331 -14.01 -2.79 13.77
N ASN A 332 -15.01 -2.05 14.24
CA ASN A 332 -14.92 -0.59 14.24
C ASN A 332 -13.71 -0.09 15.04
N CYS A 333 -13.48 -0.63 16.25
CA CYS A 333 -12.33 -0.28 17.08
C CYS A 333 -10.99 -0.56 16.38
N ASN A 334 -10.82 -1.76 15.82
CA ASN A 334 -9.58 -2.16 15.14
C ASN A 334 -9.27 -1.26 13.94
N TYR A 335 -10.31 -0.80 13.23
CA TYR A 335 -10.12 0.13 12.12
C TYR A 335 -9.68 1.53 12.58
N HIS A 336 -10.16 2.03 13.72
CA HIS A 336 -9.68 3.31 14.25
C HIS A 336 -8.18 3.25 14.57
N PHE A 337 -7.73 2.17 15.23
CA PHE A 337 -6.30 1.97 15.49
C PHE A 337 -5.49 1.87 14.19
N HIS A 338 -6.04 1.18 13.19
CA HIS A 338 -5.41 1.08 11.87
C HIS A 338 -5.26 2.46 11.20
N VAL A 339 -6.30 3.28 11.19
CA VAL A 339 -6.30 4.66 10.66
C VAL A 339 -5.25 5.52 11.38
N LEU A 340 -5.22 5.51 12.71
CA LEU A 340 -4.21 6.22 13.50
C LEU A 340 -2.79 5.76 13.20
N ASN A 341 -2.56 4.44 13.10
CA ASN A 341 -1.25 3.90 12.77
C ASN A 341 -0.81 4.28 11.34
N LEU A 342 -1.74 4.29 10.38
CA LEU A 342 -1.47 4.76 9.03
C LEU A 342 -1.09 6.24 9.02
N MET A 343 -1.89 7.11 9.64
CA MET A 343 -1.61 8.54 9.70
C MET A 343 -0.25 8.81 10.34
N ARG A 344 0.05 8.17 11.47
CA ARG A 344 1.37 8.27 12.10
C ARG A 344 2.49 7.86 11.16
N ALA A 345 2.35 6.74 10.47
CA ALA A 345 3.38 6.26 9.54
C ALA A 345 3.58 7.21 8.34
N ILE A 346 2.49 7.79 7.82
CA ILE A 346 2.53 8.78 6.74
C ILE A 346 3.24 10.04 7.22
N LEU A 347 2.80 10.63 8.33
CA LEU A 347 3.36 11.88 8.87
C LEU A 347 4.85 11.73 9.23
N ALA A 348 5.24 10.65 9.91
CA ALA A 348 6.64 10.40 10.26
C ALA A 348 7.52 10.22 9.00
N ARG A 349 6.97 9.62 7.94
CA ARG A 349 7.68 9.52 6.66
C ARG A 349 7.84 10.89 5.99
N GLN A 350 6.79 11.72 5.98
CA GLN A 350 6.87 13.07 5.40
C GLN A 350 7.86 13.95 6.14
N GLU A 351 7.89 13.88 7.47
CA GLU A 351 8.88 14.58 8.28
C GLU A 351 10.31 14.16 7.91
N LYS A 352 10.56 12.84 7.76
CA LYS A 352 11.88 12.33 7.30
C LYS A 352 12.28 12.86 5.93
N ARG A 353 11.30 13.10 5.04
CA ARG A 353 11.50 13.65 3.70
C ARG A 353 11.61 15.19 3.69
N GLY A 354 11.50 15.86 4.84
CA GLY A 354 11.52 17.32 4.93
C GLY A 354 10.26 18.00 4.40
N ILE A 355 9.17 17.25 4.23
CA ILE A 355 7.90 17.75 3.70
C ILE A 355 7.02 18.19 4.86
N THR A 356 6.91 19.50 5.07
CA THR A 356 5.96 20.11 6.01
C THR A 356 4.71 20.55 5.24
N SER A 357 3.89 19.57 4.84
CA SER A 357 2.69 19.81 4.02
C SER A 357 1.58 20.56 4.78
N VAL A 358 1.52 20.39 6.10
CA VAL A 358 0.57 21.01 7.02
C VAL A 358 1.34 21.40 8.30
N PRO A 359 1.11 22.60 8.88
CA PRO A 359 1.79 22.99 10.12
C PRO A 359 1.59 21.95 11.22
N ALA A 360 2.67 21.58 11.93
CA ALA A 360 2.59 20.66 13.06
C ALA A 360 1.60 21.15 14.14
N SER A 361 1.45 22.47 14.28
CA SER A 361 0.45 23.09 15.16
C SER A 361 -1.00 22.81 14.76
N THR A 362 -1.27 22.50 13.49
CA THR A 362 -2.60 22.11 12.99
C THR A 362 -2.80 20.61 13.15
N VAL A 363 -1.81 19.81 12.75
CA VAL A 363 -1.89 18.33 12.81
C VAL A 363 -1.95 17.82 14.25
N TYR A 364 -1.16 18.43 15.15
CA TYR A 364 -1.02 18.01 16.55
C TYR A 364 -1.66 19.01 17.53
N ALA A 365 -2.60 19.85 17.06
CA ALA A 365 -3.35 20.72 17.96
C ALA A 365 -4.13 19.86 18.98
N CYS A 366 -4.26 20.32 20.22
CA CYS A 366 -5.04 19.59 21.24
C CYS A 366 -6.55 19.54 20.93
N GLU A 367 -7.01 20.49 20.12
CA GLU A 367 -8.37 20.57 19.55
C GLU A 367 -8.37 20.11 18.08
N GLY A 368 -7.29 19.50 17.61
CA GLY A 368 -7.16 19.06 16.22
C GLY A 368 -7.82 17.70 15.99
N PRO A 369 -8.31 17.41 14.77
CA PRO A 369 -8.99 16.14 14.48
C PRO A 369 -8.16 14.88 14.83
N LEU A 370 -6.83 14.94 14.67
CA LEU A 370 -5.96 13.83 15.03
C LEU A 370 -5.92 13.56 16.55
N ALA A 371 -6.00 14.60 17.38
CA ALA A 371 -6.03 14.45 18.84
C ALA A 371 -7.36 13.84 19.29
N GLU A 372 -8.47 14.23 18.67
CA GLU A 372 -9.79 13.67 18.92
C GLU A 372 -9.87 12.18 18.51
N PHE A 373 -9.39 11.83 17.32
CA PHE A 373 -9.23 10.44 16.88
C PHE A 373 -8.38 9.61 17.85
N TYR A 374 -7.25 10.16 18.33
CA TYR A 374 -6.35 9.47 19.26
C TYR A 374 -7.03 9.21 20.61
N ASP A 375 -7.78 10.18 21.13
CA ASP A 375 -8.50 10.04 22.38
C ASP A 375 -9.63 9.02 22.29
N MET A 376 -10.41 9.04 21.20
CA MET A 376 -11.45 8.03 20.92
C MET A 376 -10.86 6.62 20.96
N ALA A 377 -9.71 6.41 20.32
CA ALA A 377 -9.03 5.13 20.30
C ALA A 377 -8.46 4.74 21.68
N ARG A 378 -7.93 5.69 22.45
CA ARG A 378 -7.42 5.43 23.82
C ARG A 378 -8.51 5.04 24.80
N VAL A 379 -9.68 5.63 24.67
CA VAL A 379 -10.81 5.24 25.51
C VAL A 379 -11.30 3.83 25.12
N ALA A 380 -11.38 3.50 23.83
CA ALA A 380 -11.74 2.16 23.36
C ALA A 380 -10.72 1.07 23.78
N ALA A 381 -9.43 1.39 23.89
CA ALA A 381 -8.41 0.43 24.34
C ALA A 381 -8.51 0.07 25.84
N ARG A 382 -9.10 0.95 26.67
CA ARG A 382 -9.17 0.77 28.14
C ARG A 382 -10.37 -0.04 28.60
N SER A 383 -11.42 -0.14 27.79
CA SER A 383 -12.63 -0.88 28.14
C SER A 383 -12.46 -2.40 28.02
N LYS A 384 -11.60 -2.89 27.12
CA LYS A 384 -11.44 -4.32 26.84
C LYS A 384 -10.69 -5.14 27.89
N ASP A 385 -9.63 -4.61 28.49
CA ASP A 385 -8.69 -5.46 29.24
C ASP A 385 -8.49 -5.08 30.72
N GLY A 386 -9.00 -3.92 31.20
CA GLY A 386 -8.63 -3.38 32.53
C GLY A 386 -7.14 -3.03 32.69
N SER A 387 -6.27 -3.62 31.86
CA SER A 387 -4.90 -3.22 31.58
C SER A 387 -4.92 -2.29 30.37
N ALA A 388 -4.38 -1.08 30.54
CA ALA A 388 -4.18 -0.19 29.42
C ALA A 388 -3.12 -0.84 28.51
N ARG A 389 -3.54 -1.48 27.40
CA ARG A 389 -2.62 -1.64 26.27
C ARG A 389 -2.10 -0.24 25.98
N SER A 390 -0.80 -0.04 26.18
CA SER A 390 -0.16 1.23 25.92
C SER A 390 -0.31 1.49 24.43
N LEU A 391 -1.27 2.36 24.07
CA LEU A 391 -1.28 2.88 22.72
C LEU A 391 0.06 3.56 22.50
N PRO A 392 0.73 3.28 21.38
CA PRO A 392 1.91 4.03 21.04
C PRO A 392 1.53 5.51 21.10
N GLN A 393 2.21 6.30 21.94
CA GLN A 393 2.16 7.74 21.73
C GLN A 393 2.62 8.00 20.29
N PRO A 394 1.99 8.94 19.57
CA PRO A 394 2.49 9.33 18.25
C PRO A 394 3.98 9.65 18.39
N ALA A 395 4.84 8.83 17.80
CA ALA A 395 6.27 9.08 17.84
C ALA A 395 6.54 10.40 17.12
N GLY A 396 7.16 11.35 17.82
CA GLY A 396 7.37 12.71 17.32
C GLY A 396 6.92 13.81 18.29
N ILE A 397 6.11 13.50 19.32
CA ILE A 397 5.77 14.48 20.36
C ILE A 397 6.97 14.67 21.32
N LYS A 398 8.03 15.33 20.85
CA LYS A 398 9.05 15.92 21.74
C LYS A 398 8.63 17.30 22.24
N THR A 399 7.73 17.96 21.52
CA THR A 399 7.09 19.21 21.91
C THR A 399 5.84 18.88 22.72
N PRO A 400 5.69 19.35 23.97
CA PRO A 400 4.42 19.26 24.67
C PRO A 400 3.34 19.89 23.78
N LEU A 401 2.23 19.18 23.60
CA LEU A 401 1.05 19.70 22.90
C LEU A 401 0.80 21.15 23.37
N SER A 402 0.89 22.11 22.46
CA SER A 402 0.72 23.53 22.79
C SER A 402 -0.77 23.81 22.96
N CYS A 403 -1.34 23.39 24.09
CA CYS A 403 -2.76 23.58 24.35
C CYS A 403 -3.03 25.00 24.85
N SER A 404 -4.05 25.66 24.30
CA SER A 404 -4.70 26.74 25.01
C SER A 404 -5.38 26.19 26.28
N ALA A 405 -5.61 27.02 27.30
CA ALA A 405 -6.34 26.57 28.51
C ALA A 405 -7.78 26.11 28.20
N LYS A 406 -8.39 26.69 27.16
CA LYS A 406 -9.71 26.33 26.62
C LYS A 406 -9.69 24.94 25.98
N ALA A 407 -8.67 24.66 25.17
CA ALA A 407 -8.41 23.36 24.56
C ALA A 407 -8.30 22.27 25.59
N LEU A 408 -7.51 22.52 26.65
CA LEU A 408 -7.32 21.55 27.71
C LEU A 408 -8.64 21.26 28.49
N SER A 409 -9.55 22.23 28.57
CA SER A 409 -10.85 22.09 29.22
C SER A 409 -11.84 21.30 28.37
N GLN A 410 -11.94 21.61 27.06
CA GLN A 410 -12.77 20.86 26.12
C GLN A 410 -12.27 19.42 25.95
N PHE A 411 -10.96 19.23 25.86
CA PHE A 411 -10.31 17.92 25.89
C PHE A 411 -10.66 17.11 27.15
N LYS A 412 -10.68 17.75 28.33
CA LYS A 412 -11.13 17.10 29.58
C LYS A 412 -12.63 16.76 29.56
N GLN A 413 -13.48 17.55 28.90
CA GLN A 413 -14.91 17.26 28.73
C GLN A 413 -15.15 16.11 27.74
N LEU A 414 -14.52 16.11 26.58
CA LEU A 414 -14.57 15.02 25.59
C LEU A 414 -14.09 13.71 26.22
N ARG A 415 -12.96 13.73 26.95
CA ARG A 415 -12.46 12.57 27.70
C ARG A 415 -13.46 12.04 28.74
N ARG A 416 -14.23 12.91 29.41
CA ARG A 416 -15.28 12.49 30.35
C ARG A 416 -16.50 11.92 29.63
N PHE A 417 -16.89 12.54 28.51
CA PHE A 417 -18.03 12.13 27.69
C PHE A 417 -17.79 10.74 27.07
N TYR A 418 -16.67 10.54 26.37
CA TYR A 418 -16.30 9.25 25.78
C TYR A 418 -16.01 8.18 26.84
N GLY A 419 -15.41 8.56 27.98
CA GLY A 419 -15.14 7.64 29.09
C GLY A 419 -16.39 7.05 29.75
N GLN A 420 -17.56 7.68 29.62
CA GLN A 420 -18.83 7.16 30.13
C GLN A 420 -19.57 6.26 29.13
N ARG A 421 -19.45 6.52 27.82
CA ARG A 421 -20.19 5.79 26.77
C ARG A 421 -19.46 4.56 26.20
N LEU A 422 -18.14 4.50 26.28
CA LEU A 422 -17.32 3.39 25.76
C LEU A 422 -17.14 2.22 26.74
N LYS A 423 -17.97 2.11 27.78
CA LYS A 423 -17.99 0.95 28.70
C LYS A 423 -18.47 -0.35 28.04
N GLN A 424 -18.86 -0.32 26.78
CA GLN A 424 -19.44 -1.45 26.04
C GLN A 424 -18.48 -2.10 25.03
N CYS A 425 -17.21 -1.69 24.98
CA CYS A 425 -16.23 -2.18 24.01
C CYS A 425 -15.24 -3.20 24.59
#